data_AF-A0A517VJY8-F1
#
_entry.id   AF-A0A517VJY8-F1
#
_cell.length_a   1.000
_cell.length_b   1.000
_cell.length_c   1.000
_cell.angle_alpha   90.00
_cell.angle_beta   90.00
_cell.angle_gamma   90.00
#
_symmetry.space_group_name_H-M   'P 1'
#
loop_
_entity.id
_entity.type
_entity.pdbx_description
1 polymer ?
#
loop_
_entity_poly.entity_id
_entity_poly.type
_entity_poly.pdbx_seq_one_letter_code
_entity_poly.pdbx_strand_id
1 'polypeptide(L)'
;MMKQVTVFLLLLSLVSGCDDRPEIALKYVVNIPESIPQHAMFHPKLDAPEQRNAHKMYLEAHRTGWDSCLADFQEFGFRNEPDSNRFLLMQQFKLQLDAKNAGYSECETAIELLIDQYGENAVREALRKSK
;
A
#
# COMPACT_ATOMS: atom_id res chain seq x y z
N MET A 1 -56.41 20.95 41.96
CA MET A 1 -55.85 19.80 41.23
C MET A 1 -55.21 20.30 39.95
N MET A 2 -53.89 20.48 39.91
CA MET A 2 -53.14 20.84 38.70
C MET A 2 -52.10 19.75 38.48
N LYS A 3 -52.22 19.02 37.36
CA LYS A 3 -51.25 18.02 36.95
C LYS A 3 -50.04 18.75 36.36
N GLN A 4 -48.92 18.73 37.08
CA GLN A 4 -47.61 19.01 36.49
C GLN A 4 -47.31 17.91 35.47
N VAL A 5 -47.25 18.30 34.19
CA VAL A 5 -46.69 17.46 33.14
C VAL A 5 -45.19 17.74 33.13
N THR A 6 -44.43 16.93 33.86
CA THR A 6 -42.97 16.95 33.78
C THR A 6 -42.57 16.29 32.46
N VAL A 7 -42.33 17.11 31.44
CA VAL A 7 -41.64 16.64 30.21
C VAL A 7 -40.18 16.42 30.60
N PHE A 8 -39.87 15.21 31.05
CA PHE A 8 -38.50 14.75 31.23
C PHE A 8 -37.90 14.62 29.83
N LEU A 9 -37.23 15.68 29.38
CA LEU A 9 -36.48 15.71 28.13
C LEU A 9 -35.50 14.54 28.12
N LEU A 10 -35.78 13.57 27.25
CA LEU A 10 -34.86 12.56 26.76
C LEU A 10 -33.63 13.24 26.13
N LEU A 11 -32.64 13.60 26.96
CA LEU A 11 -31.33 14.10 26.54
C LEU A 11 -30.28 12.97 26.65
N LEU A 12 -30.59 11.79 26.11
CA LEU A 12 -29.65 10.66 26.05
C LEU A 12 -29.51 10.06 24.64
N SER A 13 -30.04 10.72 23.62
CA SER A 13 -30.07 10.20 22.24
C SER A 13 -28.97 10.76 21.33
N LEU A 14 -28.02 11.55 21.83
CA LEU A 14 -27.01 12.24 21.00
C LEU A 14 -25.63 11.57 20.95
N VAL A 15 -25.53 10.31 21.39
CA VAL A 15 -24.36 9.46 21.07
C VAL A 15 -24.67 8.56 19.86
N SER A 16 -25.44 9.08 18.91
CA SER A 16 -25.54 8.50 17.57
C SER A 16 -24.28 8.88 16.78
N GLY A 17 -23.27 8.01 16.86
CA GLY A 17 -22.28 7.78 15.81
C GLY A 17 -21.65 9.01 15.15
N CYS A 18 -20.81 9.74 15.89
CA CYS A 18 -19.69 10.38 15.20
C CYS A 18 -18.89 9.25 14.54
N ASP A 19 -19.01 9.15 13.22
CA ASP A 19 -18.13 8.34 12.38
C ASP A 19 -16.76 9.03 12.35
N ASP A 20 -16.15 9.20 13.54
CA ASP A 20 -14.78 9.71 13.76
C ASP A 20 -13.77 8.64 13.34
N ARG A 21 -14.03 7.94 12.23
CA ARG A 21 -13.06 7.02 11.67
C ARG A 21 -11.99 7.85 10.98
N PRO A 22 -10.71 7.68 11.34
CA PRO A 22 -9.64 8.41 10.69
C PRO A 22 -9.67 8.11 9.18
N GLU A 23 -9.54 9.15 8.37
CA GLU A 23 -9.35 9.01 6.92
C GLU A 23 -7.93 8.46 6.70
N ILE A 24 -7.84 7.15 6.51
CA ILE A 24 -6.57 6.46 6.26
C ILE A 24 -6.33 6.44 4.74
N ALA A 25 -5.35 7.20 4.28
CA ALA A 25 -4.91 7.22 2.88
C ALA A 25 -3.48 6.69 2.76
N LEU A 26 -3.31 5.55 2.10
CA LEU A 26 -2.00 5.00 1.77
C LEU A 26 -1.45 5.71 0.52
N LYS A 27 -0.41 6.52 0.68
CA LYS A 27 0.20 7.29 -0.42
C LYS A 27 1.31 6.48 -1.09
N TYR A 28 1.21 6.31 -2.40
CA TYR A 28 2.31 5.79 -3.20
C TYR A 28 3.36 6.88 -3.43
N VAL A 29 4.55 6.64 -2.89
CA VAL A 29 5.75 7.43 -3.15
C VAL A 29 6.82 6.47 -3.62
N VAL A 30 7.63 6.88 -4.59
CA VAL A 30 8.76 6.08 -5.09
C VAL A 30 10.00 6.94 -5.14
N ASN A 31 11.07 6.44 -4.57
CA ASN A 31 12.39 7.04 -4.67
C ASN A 31 13.25 6.19 -5.62
N ILE A 32 13.54 6.70 -6.81
CA ILE A 32 14.40 5.97 -7.76
C ILE A 32 15.85 6.13 -7.30
N PRO A 33 16.59 5.05 -6.98
CA PRO A 33 17.98 5.16 -6.56
C PRO A 33 18.85 5.80 -7.65
N GLU A 34 19.81 6.63 -7.25
CA GLU A 34 20.76 7.28 -8.18
C GLU A 34 21.59 6.27 -8.98
N SER A 35 21.76 5.05 -8.46
CA SER A 35 22.44 3.95 -9.14
C SER A 35 21.65 3.40 -10.34
N ILE A 36 20.36 3.72 -10.48
CA ILE A 36 19.55 3.34 -11.63
C ILE A 36 19.78 4.37 -12.74
N PRO A 37 20.37 3.98 -13.88
CA PRO A 37 20.63 4.93 -14.95
C PRO A 37 19.32 5.39 -15.61
N GLN A 38 19.25 6.64 -16.08
CA GLN A 38 18.06 7.15 -16.79
C GLN A 38 17.78 6.38 -18.09
N HIS A 39 18.85 6.03 -18.81
CA HIS A 39 18.82 5.21 -20.01
C HIS A 39 19.43 3.85 -19.69
N ALA A 40 18.86 2.76 -20.20
CA ALA A 40 19.56 1.48 -20.10
C ALA A 40 20.88 1.59 -20.89
N MET A 41 21.97 1.05 -20.35
CA MET A 41 23.16 0.82 -21.18
C MET A 41 22.74 -0.09 -22.33
N PHE A 42 22.86 0.40 -23.57
CA PHE A 42 22.61 -0.39 -24.77
C PHE A 42 23.39 -1.70 -24.67
N HIS A 43 22.69 -2.83 -24.57
CA HIS A 43 23.29 -4.13 -24.80
C HIS A 43 23.17 -4.42 -26.30
N PRO A 44 24.28 -4.50 -27.07
CA PRO A 44 24.23 -4.65 -28.52
C PRO A 44 23.65 -6.00 -29.02
N LYS A 45 23.13 -6.84 -28.12
CA LYS A 45 22.47 -8.13 -28.42
C LYS A 45 20.97 -8.13 -28.11
N LEU A 46 20.41 -7.01 -27.67
CA LEU A 46 18.98 -6.87 -27.36
C LEU A 46 18.40 -5.85 -28.34
N ASP A 47 18.07 -6.31 -29.55
CA ASP A 47 17.42 -5.54 -30.63
C ASP A 47 15.94 -5.17 -30.30
N ALA A 48 15.60 -5.03 -29.02
CA ALA A 48 14.27 -4.64 -28.59
C ALA A 48 14.22 -3.11 -28.36
N PRO A 49 13.43 -2.34 -29.14
CA PRO A 49 13.20 -0.91 -28.95
C PRO A 49 12.69 -0.51 -27.56
N GLU A 50 12.26 -1.48 -26.75
CA GLU A 50 11.50 -1.32 -25.51
C GLU A 50 12.37 -1.07 -24.28
N GLN A 51 13.71 -1.24 -24.37
CA GLN A 51 14.62 -1.06 -23.22
C GLN A 51 15.23 0.34 -23.08
N ARG A 52 14.58 1.40 -23.57
CA ARG A 52 15.23 2.73 -23.67
C ARG A 52 15.28 3.55 -22.37
N ASN A 53 14.53 3.16 -21.33
CA ASN A 53 14.43 3.95 -20.11
C ASN A 53 14.36 3.06 -18.85
N ALA A 54 15.50 2.94 -18.16
CA ALA A 54 15.61 2.13 -16.96
C ALA A 54 14.85 2.75 -15.77
N HIS A 55 14.67 4.08 -15.72
CA HIS A 55 13.78 4.72 -14.73
C HIS A 55 12.32 4.33 -14.95
N LYS A 56 11.84 4.34 -16.19
CA LYS A 56 10.48 3.91 -16.52
C LYS A 56 10.26 2.45 -16.15
N MET A 57 11.21 1.58 -16.51
CA MET A 57 11.15 0.16 -16.14
C MET A 57 11.15 -0.04 -14.62
N TYR A 58 11.98 0.73 -13.90
CA TYR A 58 12.01 0.70 -12.45
C TYR A 58 10.66 1.14 -11.86
N LEU A 59 10.12 2.27 -12.30
CA LEU A 59 8.84 2.80 -11.83
C LEU A 59 7.67 1.83 -12.03
N GLU A 60 7.56 1.23 -13.21
CA GLU A 60 6.49 0.28 -13.54
C GLU A 60 6.60 -1.00 -12.71
N ALA A 61 7.81 -1.55 -12.56
CA ALA A 61 8.06 -2.74 -11.75
C ALA A 61 7.86 -2.46 -10.26
N HIS A 62 8.33 -1.31 -9.76
CA HIS A 62 8.12 -0.84 -8.39
C HIS A 62 6.64 -0.70 -8.07
N ARG A 63 5.87 -0.07 -8.97
CA ARG A 63 4.42 0.04 -8.84
C ARG A 63 3.74 -1.33 -8.78
N THR A 64 4.18 -2.26 -9.61
CA THR A 64 3.67 -3.64 -9.60
C THR A 64 3.91 -4.33 -8.25
N GLY A 65 5.08 -4.11 -7.66
CA GLY A 65 5.41 -4.60 -6.32
C GLY A 65 4.48 -4.03 -5.24
N TRP A 66 4.31 -2.71 -5.25
CA TRP A 66 3.41 -1.99 -4.35
C TRP A 66 1.97 -2.49 -4.43
N ASP A 67 1.42 -2.59 -5.65
CA ASP A 67 0.04 -3.03 -5.86
C ASP A 67 -0.14 -4.51 -5.46
N SER A 68 0.89 -5.34 -5.61
CA SER A 68 0.89 -6.74 -5.14
C SER A 68 0.81 -6.81 -3.61
N CYS A 69 1.64 -6.03 -2.91
CA CYS A 69 1.61 -5.94 -1.44
C CYS A 69 0.24 -5.46 -0.95
N LEU A 70 -0.33 -4.42 -1.57
CA LEU A 70 -1.65 -3.91 -1.18
C LEU A 70 -2.74 -4.96 -1.37
N ALA A 71 -2.73 -5.70 -2.48
CA ALA A 71 -3.68 -6.79 -2.72
C ALA A 71 -3.52 -7.92 -1.69
N ASP A 72 -2.28 -8.33 -1.41
CA ASP A 72 -1.99 -9.37 -0.42
C ASP A 72 -2.47 -8.95 0.98
N PHE A 73 -2.20 -7.72 1.42
CA PHE A 73 -2.67 -7.21 2.71
C PHE A 73 -4.20 -7.11 2.78
N GLN A 74 -4.85 -6.63 1.72
CA GLN A 74 -6.31 -6.53 1.66
C GLN A 74 -6.98 -7.91 1.73
N GLU A 75 -6.39 -8.93 1.14
CA GLU A 75 -6.95 -10.28 1.10
C GLU A 75 -6.62 -11.08 2.38
N PHE A 76 -5.37 -11.03 2.83
CA PHE A 76 -4.85 -11.93 3.85
C PHE A 76 -4.45 -11.26 5.18
N GLY A 77 -4.35 -9.93 5.25
CA GLY A 77 -3.66 -9.22 6.34
C GLY A 77 -2.14 -9.45 6.31
N PHE A 78 -1.43 -9.01 7.35
CA PHE A 78 -0.01 -9.38 7.49
C PHE A 78 0.10 -10.83 7.96
N ARG A 79 0.85 -11.66 7.23
CA ARG A 79 1.19 -13.02 7.69
C ARG A 79 2.39 -12.92 8.62
N ASN A 80 2.32 -13.60 9.77
CA ASN A 80 3.41 -13.64 10.76
C ASN A 80 4.69 -14.35 10.28
N GLU A 81 4.70 -14.89 9.07
CA GLU A 81 5.89 -15.45 8.46
C GLU A 81 6.09 -14.78 7.09
N PRO A 82 7.23 -14.08 6.89
CA PRO A 82 7.60 -13.66 5.55
C PRO A 82 7.79 -14.93 4.73
N ASP A 83 6.96 -15.12 3.70
CA ASP A 83 7.10 -16.20 2.74
C ASP A 83 8.34 -15.86 1.88
N SER A 84 9.52 -16.04 2.47
CA SER A 84 10.85 -15.68 1.95
C SER A 84 11.21 -16.41 0.65
N ASN A 85 10.28 -17.21 0.12
CA ASN A 85 10.45 -18.11 -1.01
C ASN A 85 9.68 -17.68 -2.27
N ARG A 86 8.97 -16.54 -2.27
CA ARG A 86 8.16 -16.16 -3.44
C ARG A 86 8.93 -15.57 -4.64
N PHE A 87 10.23 -15.29 -4.51
CA PHE A 87 11.01 -14.76 -5.64
C PHE A 87 12.40 -15.40 -5.74
N LEU A 88 12.47 -16.54 -6.44
CA LEU A 88 13.70 -17.05 -7.01
C LEU A 88 13.53 -17.33 -8.49
N LEU A 89 14.58 -16.94 -9.24
CA LEU A 89 14.87 -17.20 -10.64
C LEU A 89 14.34 -16.14 -11.64
N MET A 90 15.20 -15.16 -11.98
CA MET A 90 15.69 -14.93 -13.36
C MET A 90 16.73 -13.79 -13.40
N GLN A 91 18.00 -14.10 -13.74
CA GLN A 91 19.12 -13.14 -13.81
C GLN A 91 18.96 -12.04 -14.89
N GLN A 92 18.12 -12.22 -15.91
CA GLN A 92 17.94 -11.26 -17.00
C GLN A 92 16.97 -10.11 -16.68
N PHE A 93 16.26 -10.16 -15.54
CA PHE A 93 15.29 -9.15 -15.12
C PHE A 93 15.66 -8.49 -13.79
N LYS A 94 16.94 -8.52 -13.42
CA LYS A 94 17.40 -8.07 -12.09
C LYS A 94 16.87 -6.68 -11.73
N LEU A 95 16.95 -5.69 -12.63
CA LEU A 95 16.42 -4.34 -12.37
C LEU A 95 14.92 -4.34 -12.04
N GLN A 96 14.11 -5.08 -12.82
CA GLN A 96 12.67 -5.15 -12.59
C GLN A 96 12.36 -5.94 -11.31
N LEU A 97 13.09 -7.02 -11.05
CA LEU A 97 12.92 -7.81 -9.83
C LEU A 97 13.30 -6.99 -8.58
N ASP A 98 14.44 -6.32 -8.60
CA ASP A 98 14.90 -5.44 -7.51
C ASP A 98 13.89 -4.30 -7.30
N ALA A 99 13.40 -3.67 -8.37
CA ALA A 99 12.39 -2.62 -8.29
C ALA A 99 11.06 -3.15 -7.71
N LYS A 100 10.60 -4.31 -8.17
CA LYS A 100 9.38 -4.95 -7.66
C LYS A 100 9.50 -5.27 -6.18
N ASN A 101 10.62 -5.83 -5.75
CA ASN A 101 10.86 -6.15 -4.34
C ASN A 101 10.95 -4.89 -3.48
N ALA A 102 11.60 -3.84 -3.97
CA ALA A 102 11.62 -2.54 -3.31
C ALA A 102 10.19 -1.99 -3.12
N GLY A 103 9.37 -1.98 -4.18
CA GLY A 103 8.00 -1.48 -4.09
C GLY A 103 7.10 -2.31 -3.17
N TYR A 104 7.31 -3.63 -3.09
CA TYR A 104 6.61 -4.48 -2.13
C TYR A 104 7.01 -4.12 -0.69
N SER A 105 8.32 -4.05 -0.41
CA SER A 105 8.84 -3.76 0.93
C SER A 105 8.46 -2.35 1.40
N GLU A 106 8.50 -1.34 0.53
CA GLU A 106 8.08 0.02 0.87
C GLU A 106 6.57 0.09 1.18
N CYS A 107 5.75 -0.68 0.46
CA CYS A 107 4.34 -0.83 0.78
C CYS A 107 4.13 -1.47 2.15
N GLU A 108 4.87 -2.54 2.48
CA GLU A 108 4.79 -3.19 3.78
C GLU A 108 5.11 -2.20 4.90
N THR A 109 6.23 -1.49 4.82
CA THR A 109 6.62 -0.48 5.81
C THR A 109 5.56 0.64 5.93
N ALA A 110 5.00 1.11 4.81
CA ALA A 110 3.96 2.14 4.85
C ALA A 110 2.68 1.64 5.54
N ILE A 111 2.29 0.39 5.33
CA ILE A 111 1.14 -0.21 6.01
C ILE A 111 1.46 -0.44 7.49
N GLU A 112 2.63 -0.97 7.85
CA GLU A 112 3.07 -1.16 9.24
C GLU A 112 2.96 0.14 10.04
N LEU A 113 3.44 1.26 9.49
CA LEU A 113 3.32 2.57 10.14
C LEU A 113 1.86 2.99 10.37
N LEU A 114 0.95 2.68 9.44
CA LEU A 114 -0.49 2.93 9.62
C LEU A 114 -1.09 1.97 10.66
N ILE A 115 -0.63 0.73 10.71
CA ILE A 115 -1.09 -0.26 11.70
C ILE A 115 -0.68 0.15 13.11
N ASP A 116 0.56 0.61 13.29
CA ASP A 116 1.03 1.11 14.58
C ASP A 116 0.19 2.31 15.07
N GLN A 117 -0.34 3.11 14.14
CA GLN A 117 -1.15 4.28 14.46
C GLN A 117 -2.64 3.96 14.68
N TYR A 118 -3.23 3.07 13.89
CA TYR A 118 -4.68 2.88 13.82
C TYR A 118 -5.17 1.45 14.11
N GLY A 119 -4.26 0.48 14.14
CA GLY A 119 -4.54 -0.94 14.26
C GLY A 119 -4.90 -1.61 12.92
N GLU A 120 -4.50 -2.88 12.76
CA GLU A 120 -4.59 -3.63 11.49
C GLU A 120 -6.00 -3.68 10.90
N ASN A 121 -7.01 -3.99 11.72
CA ASN A 121 -8.38 -4.11 11.24
C ASN A 121 -8.92 -2.78 10.69
N ALA A 122 -8.58 -1.65 11.31
CA ALA A 122 -9.02 -0.34 10.85
C ALA A 122 -8.35 0.03 9.51
N VAL A 123 -7.04 -0.21 9.39
CA VAL A 123 -6.28 0.03 8.16
C VAL A 123 -6.81 -0.83 7.02
N ARG A 124 -6.98 -2.14 7.24
CA ARG A 124 -7.47 -3.06 6.19
C ARG A 124 -8.85 -2.69 5.69
N GLU A 125 -9.77 -2.36 6.59
CA GLU A 125 -11.13 -1.96 6.23
C GLU A 125 -11.16 -0.62 5.48
N ALA A 126 -10.34 0.35 5.89
CA ALA A 126 -10.21 1.63 5.19
C ALA A 126 -9.65 1.45 3.78
N LEU A 127 -8.57 0.66 3.62
CA LEU A 127 -7.95 0.42 2.33
C LEU A 127 -8.80 -0.43 1.37
N ARG A 128 -9.71 -1.29 1.88
CA ARG A 128 -10.69 -1.99 1.02
C ARG A 128 -11.71 -1.04 0.39
N LYS A 129 -12.05 0.06 1.05
CA LYS A 129 -13.06 1.03 0.61
C LYS A 129 -12.53 2.10 -0.35
N SER A 130 -11.21 2.21 -0.51
CA SER A 130 -10.57 3.20 -1.37
C SER A 130 -10.41 2.77 -2.84
N LYS A 131 -11.12 1.72 -3.28
CA LYS A 131 -11.21 1.29 -4.70
C LYS A 131 -12.38 1.97 -5.39
#